data_AF-A0A819CD21-F1
#
_entry.id   AF-A0A819CD21-F1
#
_cell.length_a   1.000
_cell.length_b   1.000
_cell.length_c   1.000
_cell.angle_alpha   90.00
_cell.angle_beta   90.00
_cell.angle_gamma   90.00
#
_symmetry.space_group_name_H-M   'P 1'
#
loop_
_entity.id
_entity.type
_entity.pdbx_description
1 polymer ?
#
loop_
_entity_poly.entity_id
_entity_poly.type
_entity_poly.pdbx_seq_one_letter_code
_entity_poly.pdbx_strand_id
1 'polypeptide(L)'
;MFIEKYKKLKNAINQIKVFKEQNIIYLSKNDSPDGLPMKYNDRDIYLFYMNEELKIKLNELYEDNYKYFLDLVRHMKETQSKFFIIDYDIHHEVKTQKEIKIHYYRNGKLITDNLYQNKKESLNWCIAKSPLISIKLNRPVTTTKLYIPCAGIKSNCPRDKKNWKCEKCETFIEYGYDNKFYCGCGGALADSYLFKCSSPLHPDKFLTFTKDELERYLPSKDTENEINILLLGETGVGKSTFINALINYLTCSSLEEAEKEELLIGIFTQFTLTDDNYMERIIKIGNEDNESIIVGQSSTQYAKAHVFHIDDLTLRIIDTPGIGDTVLLFQDLNLLKLY
;
A
#
# COMPACT_ATOMS: atom_id res chain seq x y z
N MET A 1 18.30 1.41 -49.26
CA MET A 1 18.91 0.27 -48.53
C MET A 1 20.35 0.50 -48.05
N PHE A 2 21.39 0.59 -48.90
CA PHE A 2 22.79 0.71 -48.42
C PHE A 2 23.11 2.05 -47.72
N ILE A 3 22.61 3.16 -48.29
CA ILE A 3 22.79 4.52 -47.75
C ILE A 3 22.08 4.69 -46.39
N GLU A 4 20.89 4.12 -46.23
CA GLU A 4 20.15 4.18 -44.95
C GLU A 4 20.82 3.36 -43.86
N LYS A 5 21.33 2.17 -44.19
CA LYS A 5 22.10 1.33 -43.26
C LYS A 5 23.37 2.05 -42.79
N TYR A 6 24.07 2.72 -43.70
CA TYR A 6 25.25 3.53 -43.38
C TYR A 6 24.92 4.74 -42.50
N LYS A 7 23.83 5.47 -42.80
CA LYS A 7 23.35 6.59 -41.97
C LYS A 7 23.01 6.14 -40.55
N LYS A 8 22.29 5.01 -40.39
CA LYS A 8 21.98 4.43 -39.07
C LYS A 8 23.25 4.07 -38.29
N LEU A 9 24.21 3.40 -38.92
CA LEU A 9 25.48 3.04 -38.28
C LEU A 9 26.28 4.27 -37.83
N LYS A 10 26.37 5.30 -38.68
CA LYS A 10 27.08 6.54 -38.36
C LYS A 10 26.44 7.28 -37.18
N ASN A 11 25.11 7.32 -37.13
CA ASN A 11 24.37 7.92 -36.02
C ASN A 11 24.61 7.17 -34.70
N ALA A 12 24.56 5.84 -34.71
CA ALA A 12 24.84 5.01 -33.53
C ALA A 12 26.27 5.23 -33.00
N ILE A 13 27.27 5.27 -33.89
CA ILE A 13 28.67 5.54 -33.53
C ILE A 13 28.82 6.94 -32.88
N ASN A 14 28.17 7.96 -33.45
CA ASN A 14 28.22 9.30 -32.87
C ASN A 14 27.55 9.34 -31.49
N GLN A 15 26.45 8.63 -31.31
CA GLN A 15 25.74 8.56 -30.03
C GLN A 15 26.61 7.88 -28.95
N ILE A 16 27.31 6.79 -29.29
CA ILE A 16 28.25 6.13 -28.38
C ILE A 16 29.40 7.07 -27.96
N LYS A 17 29.88 7.92 -28.87
CA LYS A 17 30.89 8.94 -28.52
C LYS A 17 30.36 9.94 -27.51
N VAL A 18 29.13 10.44 -27.71
CA VAL A 18 28.46 11.35 -26.77
C VAL A 18 28.29 10.71 -25.39
N PHE A 19 27.88 9.44 -25.34
CA PHE A 19 27.79 8.71 -24.07
C PHE A 19 29.13 8.64 -23.35
N LYS A 20 30.20 8.34 -24.08
CA LYS A 20 31.55 8.26 -23.50
C LYS A 20 32.01 9.60 -22.91
N GLU A 21 31.72 10.72 -23.57
CA GLU A 21 31.99 12.07 -23.05
C GLU A 21 31.20 12.39 -21.77
N GLN A 22 30.05 11.73 -21.57
CA GLN A 22 29.21 11.85 -20.38
C GLN A 22 29.52 10.83 -19.28
N ASN A 23 30.61 10.04 -19.40
CA ASN A 23 30.93 8.92 -18.51
C ASN A 23 29.89 7.79 -18.49
N ILE A 24 29.13 7.65 -19.58
CA ILE A 24 28.17 6.56 -19.79
C ILE A 24 28.82 5.50 -20.67
N ILE A 25 28.70 4.23 -20.27
CA ILE A 25 29.30 3.10 -20.98
C ILE A 25 28.20 2.35 -21.72
N TYR A 26 28.18 2.45 -23.05
CA TYR A 26 27.32 1.61 -23.88
C TYR A 26 27.96 0.21 -24.00
N LEU A 27 27.29 -0.83 -23.51
CA LEU A 27 27.90 -2.15 -23.33
C LEU A 27 28.07 -2.89 -24.67
N SER A 28 29.30 -3.34 -24.94
CA SER A 28 29.62 -4.05 -26.19
C SER A 28 29.12 -5.49 -26.17
N LYS A 29 28.98 -6.12 -27.34
CA LYS A 29 28.56 -7.53 -27.47
C LYS A 29 29.46 -8.52 -26.72
N ASN A 30 30.72 -8.17 -26.48
CA ASN A 30 31.68 -9.08 -25.86
C ASN A 30 31.63 -9.05 -24.31
N ASP A 31 30.88 -8.10 -23.74
CA ASP A 31 30.79 -7.92 -22.29
C ASP A 31 29.42 -8.38 -21.80
N SER A 32 29.37 -9.20 -20.76
CA SER A 32 28.09 -9.67 -20.19
C SER A 32 27.51 -8.64 -19.20
N PRO A 33 26.23 -8.25 -19.33
CA PRO A 33 25.55 -7.38 -18.36
C PRO A 33 25.53 -7.96 -16.94
N ASP A 34 25.31 -9.28 -16.82
CA ASP A 34 25.11 -9.97 -15.54
C ASP A 34 26.37 -9.99 -14.66
N GLY A 35 27.55 -9.87 -15.28
CA GLY A 35 28.83 -9.81 -14.56
C GLY A 35 29.20 -8.42 -14.03
N LEU A 36 28.53 -7.36 -14.48
CA LEU A 36 28.85 -5.98 -14.10
C LEU A 36 28.69 -5.72 -12.59
N PRO A 37 27.61 -6.18 -11.92
CA PRO A 37 27.44 -5.99 -10.47
C PRO A 37 28.57 -6.56 -9.62
N MET A 38 29.07 -7.75 -9.96
CA MET A 38 30.21 -8.34 -9.24
C MET A 38 31.53 -7.65 -9.58
N LYS A 39 31.72 -7.23 -10.84
CA LYS A 39 32.94 -6.55 -11.30
C LYS A 39 33.16 -5.19 -10.62
N TYR A 40 32.09 -4.46 -10.32
CA TYR A 40 32.14 -3.15 -9.67
C TYR A 40 31.38 -3.16 -8.34
N ASN A 41 31.64 -4.17 -7.50
CA ASN A 41 30.96 -4.34 -6.22
C ASN A 41 31.32 -3.28 -5.16
N ASP A 42 32.31 -2.43 -5.42
CA ASP A 42 32.71 -1.30 -4.58
C ASP A 42 31.92 -0.02 -4.90
N ARG A 43 31.03 -0.08 -5.91
CA ARG A 43 30.39 1.09 -6.51
C ARG A 43 28.90 0.89 -6.68
N ASP A 44 28.20 2.02 -6.74
CA ASP A 44 26.81 2.08 -7.19
C ASP A 44 26.78 1.96 -8.73
N ILE A 45 25.95 1.05 -9.25
CA ILE A 45 25.85 0.77 -10.69
C ILE A 45 24.42 0.97 -11.16
N TYR A 46 24.28 1.68 -12.28
CA TYR A 46 23.02 1.92 -12.96
C TYR A 46 23.05 1.32 -14.36
N LEU A 47 22.11 0.42 -14.67
CA LEU A 47 22.01 -0.23 -15.97
C LEU A 47 20.69 0.20 -16.63
N PHE A 48 20.76 0.95 -17.72
CA PHE A 48 19.60 1.35 -18.49
C PHE A 48 19.37 0.39 -19.66
N TYR A 49 18.30 -0.39 -19.59
CA TYR A 49 17.91 -1.36 -20.60
C TYR A 49 16.97 -0.75 -21.64
N MET A 50 17.25 -0.96 -22.92
CA MET A 50 16.44 -0.49 -24.03
C MET A 50 16.71 -1.30 -25.31
N ASN A 51 15.92 -1.07 -26.35
CA ASN A 51 16.30 -1.38 -27.73
C ASN A 51 15.55 -0.46 -28.69
N GLU A 52 15.90 -0.50 -29.99
CA GLU A 52 15.30 0.42 -30.97
C GLU A 52 13.80 0.15 -31.16
N GLU A 53 13.36 -1.11 -31.09
CA GLU A 53 11.94 -1.46 -31.20
C GLU A 53 11.11 -0.86 -30.05
N LEU A 54 11.52 -1.06 -28.80
CA LEU A 54 10.83 -0.52 -27.62
C LEU A 54 10.88 1.00 -27.60
N LYS A 55 11.99 1.61 -27.99
CA LYS A 55 12.12 3.07 -28.10
C LYS A 55 11.10 3.66 -29.06
N ILE A 56 10.86 3.02 -30.20
CA ILE A 56 9.85 3.48 -31.17
C ILE A 56 8.44 3.25 -30.64
N LYS A 57 8.16 2.06 -30.08
CA LYS A 57 6.82 1.69 -29.59
C LYS A 57 6.40 2.46 -28.33
N LEU A 58 7.34 2.72 -27.42
CA LEU A 58 7.12 3.32 -26.09
C LEU A 58 7.95 4.60 -25.94
N ASN A 59 7.88 5.50 -26.92
CA ASN A 59 8.73 6.69 -27.01
C ASN A 59 8.66 7.59 -25.77
N GLU A 60 7.47 7.83 -25.22
CA GLU A 60 7.32 8.66 -24.02
C GLU A 60 8.02 8.04 -22.81
N LEU A 61 7.82 6.74 -22.58
CA LEU A 61 8.47 6.00 -21.49
C LEU A 61 10.00 5.98 -21.66
N TYR A 62 10.48 5.83 -22.90
CA TYR A 62 11.91 5.91 -23.23
C TYR A 62 12.49 7.28 -22.86
N GLU A 63 11.90 8.36 -23.36
CA GLU A 63 12.40 9.72 -23.15
C GLU A 63 12.43 10.08 -21.66
N ASP A 64 11.40 9.68 -20.92
CA ASP A 64 11.32 9.90 -19.48
C ASP A 64 12.40 9.15 -18.69
N ASN A 65 12.59 7.85 -18.98
CA ASN A 65 13.66 7.04 -18.37
C ASN A 65 15.02 7.61 -18.72
N TYR A 66 15.23 7.94 -20.00
CA TYR A 66 16.51 8.44 -20.50
C TYR A 66 16.87 9.80 -19.89
N LYS A 67 15.90 10.73 -19.80
CA LYS A 67 16.10 12.01 -19.13
C LYS A 67 16.46 11.81 -17.65
N TYR A 68 15.74 10.93 -16.95
CA TYR A 68 16.06 10.63 -15.56
C TYR A 68 17.45 10.01 -15.39
N PHE A 69 17.82 9.08 -16.27
CA PHE A 69 19.15 8.47 -16.28
C PHE A 69 20.25 9.52 -16.49
N LEU A 70 20.07 10.47 -17.42
CA LEU A 70 21.02 11.56 -17.63
C LEU A 70 21.11 12.49 -16.41
N ASP A 71 20.00 12.74 -15.71
CA ASP A 71 20.02 13.53 -14.48
C ASP A 71 20.80 12.80 -13.37
N LEU A 72 20.64 11.49 -13.22
CA LEU A 72 21.46 10.68 -12.30
C LEU A 72 22.95 10.82 -12.64
N VAL A 73 23.31 10.69 -13.92
CA VAL A 73 24.70 10.86 -14.38
C VAL A 73 25.25 12.23 -14.01
N ARG A 74 24.45 13.30 -14.13
CA ARG A 74 24.87 14.68 -13.81
C ARG A 74 25.06 14.91 -12.31
N HIS A 75 24.14 14.42 -11.48
CA HIS A 75 24.18 14.64 -10.03
C HIS A 75 25.20 13.76 -9.32
N MET A 76 25.51 12.59 -9.90
CA MET A 76 26.41 11.60 -9.33
C MET A 76 27.81 11.63 -9.98
N LYS A 77 28.19 12.73 -10.68
CA LYS A 77 29.52 12.83 -11.31
C LYS A 77 30.67 12.75 -10.32
N GLU A 78 30.43 13.12 -9.07
CA GLU A 78 31.43 13.14 -8.00
C GLU A 78 31.45 11.85 -7.17
N THR A 79 30.45 10.98 -7.35
CA THR A 79 30.42 9.66 -6.68
C THR A 79 31.19 8.64 -7.53
N GLN A 80 31.67 7.56 -6.92
CA GLN A 80 32.37 6.48 -7.65
C GLN A 80 31.45 5.64 -8.55
N SER A 81 30.22 6.08 -8.80
CA SER A 81 29.15 5.36 -9.51
C SER A 81 29.49 5.07 -10.98
N LYS A 82 28.85 4.04 -11.54
CA LYS A 82 28.99 3.65 -12.96
C LYS A 82 27.64 3.56 -13.65
N PHE A 83 27.61 4.02 -14.90
CA PHE A 83 26.40 4.14 -15.71
C PHE A 83 26.58 3.35 -17.00
N PHE A 84 25.67 2.42 -17.26
CA PHE A 84 25.69 1.57 -18.45
C PHE A 84 24.39 1.67 -19.23
N ILE A 85 24.50 1.58 -20.56
CA ILE A 85 23.36 1.37 -21.45
C ILE A 85 23.48 -0.04 -22.02
N ILE A 86 22.40 -0.81 -21.87
CA ILE A 86 22.28 -2.20 -22.33
C ILE A 86 21.24 -2.23 -23.44
N ASP A 87 21.67 -2.62 -24.64
CA ASP A 87 20.79 -2.76 -25.80
C ASP A 87 20.39 -4.22 -26.01
N TYR A 88 19.10 -4.54 -25.94
CA TYR A 88 18.60 -5.91 -26.16
C TYR A 88 18.79 -6.40 -27.59
N ASP A 89 19.06 -5.52 -28.55
CA ASP A 89 19.39 -5.90 -29.92
C ASP A 89 20.84 -6.40 -30.04
N ILE A 90 21.67 -6.14 -29.02
CA ILE A 90 23.06 -6.64 -28.91
C ILE A 90 23.13 -7.81 -27.93
N HIS A 91 22.42 -7.71 -26.82
CA HIS A 91 22.43 -8.67 -25.70
C HIS A 91 21.14 -9.50 -25.67
N HIS A 92 21.00 -10.41 -26.63
CA HIS A 92 19.80 -11.26 -26.75
C HIS A 92 19.66 -12.32 -25.64
N GLU A 93 20.75 -12.62 -24.93
CA GLU A 93 20.84 -13.62 -23.85
C GLU A 93 20.20 -13.17 -22.52
N VAL A 94 19.83 -11.89 -22.39
CA VAL A 94 19.13 -11.38 -21.22
C VAL A 94 17.73 -12.01 -21.18
N LYS A 95 17.54 -13.00 -20.29
CA LYS A 95 16.34 -13.87 -20.21
C LYS A 95 15.06 -13.18 -19.74
N THR A 96 15.13 -11.91 -19.34
CA THR A 96 13.97 -11.18 -18.82
C THR A 96 13.06 -10.71 -19.95
N GLN A 97 11.78 -10.44 -19.63
CA GLN A 97 10.92 -9.68 -20.53
C GLN A 97 11.63 -8.38 -20.94
N LYS A 98 11.66 -8.10 -22.25
CA LYS A 98 12.32 -6.92 -22.80
C LYS A 98 11.49 -5.69 -22.42
N GLU A 99 12.01 -4.86 -21.54
CA GLU A 99 11.33 -3.68 -21.00
C GLU A 99 12.28 -2.49 -20.92
N ILE A 100 11.74 -1.27 -21.02
CA ILE A 100 12.52 -0.05 -20.78
C ILE A 100 12.59 0.18 -19.27
N LYS A 101 13.77 0.02 -18.68
CA LYS A 101 13.96 0.17 -17.24
C LYS A 101 15.40 0.46 -16.84
N ILE A 102 15.55 0.98 -15.62
CA ILE A 102 16.86 1.27 -15.02
C ILE A 102 17.05 0.37 -13.80
N HIS A 103 17.97 -0.58 -13.88
CA HIS A 103 18.41 -1.36 -12.72
C HIS A 103 19.38 -0.54 -11.89
N TYR A 104 19.30 -0.68 -10.58
CA TYR A 104 20.26 -0.09 -9.67
C TYR A 104 20.81 -1.12 -8.69
N TYR A 105 22.14 -1.20 -8.64
CA TYR A 105 22.90 -2.08 -7.76
C TYR A 105 23.76 -1.26 -6.81
N ARG A 106 23.88 -1.76 -5.58
CA ARG A 106 24.83 -1.26 -4.57
C ARG A 106 25.51 -2.45 -3.91
N ASN A 107 26.82 -2.38 -3.76
CA ASN A 107 27.62 -3.45 -3.17
C ASN A 107 27.41 -4.81 -3.87
N GLY A 108 27.26 -4.79 -5.20
CA GLY A 108 26.99 -5.98 -6.02
C GLY A 108 25.59 -6.59 -5.88
N LYS A 109 24.71 -6.02 -5.05
CA LYS A 109 23.32 -6.49 -4.86
C LYS A 109 22.33 -5.60 -5.60
N LEU A 110 21.32 -6.21 -6.23
CA LEU A 110 20.22 -5.49 -6.85
C LEU A 110 19.39 -4.80 -5.76
N ILE A 111 19.28 -3.48 -5.84
CA ILE A 111 18.48 -2.67 -4.92
C ILE A 111 17.11 -2.39 -5.52
N THR A 112 17.04 -2.12 -6.82
CA THR A 112 15.77 -2.02 -7.55
C THR A 112 15.91 -2.45 -8.99
N ASP A 113 14.93 -3.23 -9.47
CA ASP A 113 14.80 -3.65 -10.87
C ASP A 113 14.30 -2.52 -11.78
N ASN A 114 13.58 -1.51 -11.25
CA ASN A 114 13.11 -0.40 -12.07
C ASN A 114 13.09 0.91 -11.29
N LEU A 115 14.25 1.55 -11.25
CA LEU A 115 14.48 2.79 -10.51
C LEU A 115 13.58 3.94 -10.99
N TYR A 116 13.33 4.05 -12.30
CA TYR A 116 12.43 5.10 -12.82
C TYR A 116 10.98 4.85 -12.43
N GLN A 117 10.50 3.60 -12.47
CA GLN A 117 9.15 3.27 -12.02
C GLN A 117 8.98 3.57 -10.52
N ASN A 118 9.94 3.15 -9.68
CA ASN A 118 9.94 3.50 -8.26
C ASN A 118 9.98 5.03 -8.04
N LYS A 119 10.73 5.77 -8.87
CA LYS A 119 10.74 7.24 -8.85
C LYS A 119 9.40 7.82 -9.30
N LYS A 120 8.72 7.26 -10.31
CA LYS A 120 7.39 7.70 -10.76
C LYS A 120 6.34 7.48 -9.67
N GLU A 121 6.40 6.34 -9.00
CA GLU A 121 5.60 6.06 -7.80
C GLU A 121 5.95 7.02 -6.66
N SER A 122 7.23 7.37 -6.50
CA SER A 122 7.69 8.32 -5.47
C SER A 122 7.37 9.79 -5.77
N LEU A 123 7.42 10.18 -7.04
CA LEU A 123 7.05 11.50 -7.57
C LEU A 123 5.54 11.73 -7.50
N ASN A 124 4.74 10.65 -7.47
CA ASN A 124 3.30 10.74 -7.28
C ASN A 124 2.92 11.02 -5.82
N TRP A 125 3.83 10.88 -4.86
CA TRP A 125 3.50 11.13 -3.46
C TRP A 125 3.66 12.61 -3.11
N CYS A 126 2.63 13.13 -2.44
CA CYS A 126 2.71 14.44 -1.82
C CYS A 126 3.61 14.34 -0.58
N ILE A 127 4.53 15.27 -0.41
CA ILE A 127 5.49 15.27 0.70
C ILE A 127 5.15 16.38 1.69
N ALA A 128 5.41 16.11 2.96
CA ALA A 128 5.25 17.07 4.04
C ALA A 128 6.45 17.03 4.99
N LYS A 129 6.75 18.17 5.61
CA LYS A 129 7.83 18.30 6.59
C LYS A 129 7.49 19.31 7.66
N SER A 130 8.08 19.16 8.84
CA SER A 130 8.07 20.20 9.86
C SER A 130 9.50 20.45 10.34
N PRO A 131 9.92 21.72 10.50
CA PRO A 131 11.19 22.05 11.13
C PRO A 131 11.18 21.83 12.65
N LEU A 132 10.00 21.55 13.25
CA LEU A 132 9.79 21.45 14.70
C LEU A 132 9.56 20.01 15.19
N ILE A 133 10.00 19.01 14.43
CA ILE A 133 9.83 17.60 14.80
C ILE A 133 10.59 17.31 16.11
N SER A 134 9.85 16.80 17.10
CA SER A 134 10.41 16.32 18.36
C SER A 134 10.44 14.79 18.38
N ILE A 135 11.64 14.25 18.63
CA ILE A 135 11.92 12.81 18.65
C ILE A 135 11.39 12.15 19.94
N LYS A 136 11.20 12.94 21.02
CA LYS A 136 10.79 12.45 22.35
C LYS A 136 9.29 12.49 22.60
N LEU A 137 8.47 12.76 21.59
CA LEU A 137 7.02 12.86 21.80
C LEU A 137 6.40 11.47 21.96
N ASN A 138 5.57 11.30 23.00
CA ASN A 138 4.74 10.12 23.15
C ASN A 138 3.73 10.08 21.99
N ARG A 139 3.87 9.09 21.11
CA ARG A 139 2.91 8.86 20.03
C ARG A 139 1.59 8.38 20.64
N PRO A 140 0.44 8.96 20.26
CA PRO A 140 -0.86 8.48 20.69
C PRO A 140 -1.06 7.02 20.29
N VAL A 141 -1.85 6.29 21.09
CA VAL A 141 -2.22 4.89 20.80
C VAL A 141 -3.09 4.81 19.54
N THR A 142 -3.91 5.83 19.29
CA THR A 142 -4.75 5.95 18.11
C THR A 142 -4.26 7.07 17.20
N THR A 143 -3.96 6.73 15.96
CA THR A 143 -3.60 7.65 14.89
C THR A 143 -4.30 7.23 13.61
N THR A 144 -4.51 8.18 12.71
CA THR A 144 -5.05 7.88 11.37
C THR A 144 -4.13 8.44 10.30
N LYS A 145 -4.10 7.80 9.13
CA LYS A 145 -3.30 8.24 8.00
C LYS A 145 -3.78 9.62 7.52
N LEU A 146 -2.85 10.57 7.36
CA LEU A 146 -3.22 11.92 6.93
C LEU A 146 -3.71 11.91 5.48
N TYR A 147 -4.99 12.21 5.30
CA TYR A 147 -5.67 12.22 4.00
C TYR A 147 -6.46 13.53 3.82
N ILE A 148 -5.74 14.58 3.42
CA ILE A 148 -6.27 15.96 3.26
C ILE A 148 -5.96 16.49 1.86
N PRO A 149 -6.72 17.47 1.33
CA PRO A 149 -6.44 18.06 0.01
C PRO A 149 -5.10 18.80 -0.02
N CYS A 150 -4.72 19.34 -1.17
CA CYS A 150 -3.52 20.19 -1.28
C CYS A 150 -3.76 21.59 -0.67
N ALA A 151 -2.76 22.13 0.04
CA ALA A 151 -2.77 23.52 0.52
C ALA A 151 -2.84 24.56 -0.63
N GLY A 152 -2.46 24.17 -1.85
CA GLY A 152 -2.59 24.94 -3.08
C GLY A 152 -4.00 24.99 -3.67
N ILE A 153 -5.06 24.70 -2.89
CA ILE A 153 -6.47 24.79 -3.35
C ILE A 153 -6.80 26.17 -3.92
N LYS A 154 -6.16 27.23 -3.39
CA LYS A 154 -6.28 28.62 -3.87
C LYS A 154 -5.59 28.85 -5.22
N SER A 155 -4.75 27.92 -5.65
CA SER A 155 -3.92 27.97 -6.86
C SER A 155 -4.39 26.96 -7.93
N ASN A 156 -5.69 26.64 -7.95
CA ASN A 156 -6.32 25.69 -8.89
C ASN A 156 -5.82 24.23 -8.79
N CYS A 157 -5.30 23.81 -7.64
CA CYS A 157 -5.06 22.39 -7.41
C CYS A 157 -6.39 21.63 -7.27
N PRO A 158 -6.54 20.42 -7.84
CA PRO A 158 -7.71 19.56 -7.60
C PRO A 158 -8.01 19.38 -6.11
N ARG A 159 -9.30 19.41 -5.76
CA ARG A 159 -9.77 19.30 -4.36
C ARG A 159 -9.69 17.90 -3.79
N ASP A 160 -9.26 16.91 -4.59
CA ASP A 160 -9.13 15.53 -4.15
C ASP A 160 -8.13 15.43 -2.99
N LYS A 161 -8.53 14.67 -1.96
CA LYS A 161 -7.68 14.35 -0.81
C LYS A 161 -6.45 13.55 -1.27
N LYS A 162 -5.33 13.76 -0.58
CA LYS A 162 -4.03 13.18 -0.94
C LYS A 162 -3.40 12.54 0.28
N ASN A 163 -2.64 11.47 0.03
CA ASN A 163 -1.78 10.86 1.05
C ASN A 163 -0.47 11.66 1.13
N TRP A 164 0.01 11.86 2.35
CA TRP A 164 1.21 12.66 2.61
C TRP A 164 2.32 11.80 3.22
N LYS A 165 3.55 11.92 2.71
CA LYS A 165 4.75 11.26 3.25
C LYS A 165 5.72 12.26 3.85
N CYS A 166 6.48 11.84 4.85
CA CYS A 166 7.54 12.66 5.42
C CYS A 166 8.70 12.83 4.43
N GLU A 167 9.16 14.07 4.21
CA GLU A 167 10.34 14.36 3.38
C GLU A 167 11.59 13.61 3.84
N LYS A 168 11.73 13.35 5.15
CA LYS A 168 12.97 12.79 5.73
C LYS A 168 12.97 11.26 5.87
N CYS A 169 11.88 10.67 6.35
CA CYS A 169 11.81 9.22 6.61
C CYS A 169 10.93 8.45 5.61
N GLU A 170 10.29 9.15 4.67
CA GLU A 170 9.47 8.56 3.61
C GLU A 170 8.26 7.71 4.09
N THR A 171 8.01 7.63 5.40
CA THR A 171 6.81 7.04 5.98
C THR A 171 5.62 7.97 5.78
N PHE A 172 4.41 7.41 5.79
CA PHE A 172 3.18 8.22 5.80
C PHE A 172 3.13 9.11 7.04
N ILE A 173 2.57 10.30 6.86
CA ILE A 173 2.19 11.19 7.95
C ILE A 173 0.88 10.69 8.53
N GLU A 174 0.79 10.67 9.85
CA GLU A 174 -0.41 10.32 10.59
C GLU A 174 -0.85 11.46 11.49
N TYR A 175 -2.15 11.58 11.71
CA TYR A 175 -2.76 12.52 12.64
C TYR A 175 -3.16 11.82 13.93
N GLY A 176 -2.75 12.38 15.07
CA GLY A 176 -2.97 11.77 16.39
C GLY A 176 -4.15 12.33 17.17
N TYR A 177 -5.06 13.08 16.54
CA TYR A 177 -6.21 13.73 17.19
C TYR A 177 -5.87 14.72 18.32
N ASP A 178 -4.59 15.03 18.52
CA ASP A 178 -4.07 15.96 19.52
C ASP A 178 -3.47 17.22 18.88
N ASN A 179 -3.95 17.58 17.68
CA ASN A 179 -3.42 18.66 16.84
C ASN A 179 -1.96 18.46 16.42
N LYS A 180 -1.46 17.22 16.41
CA LYS A 180 -0.11 16.88 15.96
C LYS A 180 -0.12 15.85 14.86
N PHE A 181 0.91 15.96 14.01
CA PHE A 181 1.25 14.96 13.02
C PHE A 181 2.46 14.15 13.48
N TYR A 182 2.48 12.88 13.07
CA TYR A 182 3.47 11.89 13.44
C TYR A 182 4.01 11.18 12.20
N CYS A 183 5.28 10.79 12.25
CA CYS A 183 5.93 9.92 11.27
C CYS A 183 7.10 9.17 11.94
N GLY A 184 7.90 8.42 11.17
CA GLY A 184 9.08 7.73 11.69
C GLY A 184 10.14 8.65 12.33
N CYS A 185 10.08 9.97 12.09
CA CYS A 185 11.00 10.94 12.70
C CYS A 185 10.56 11.45 14.09
N GLY A 186 9.30 11.26 14.48
CA GLY A 186 8.71 11.85 15.69
C GLY A 186 7.41 12.62 15.40
N GLY A 187 7.07 13.59 16.25
CA GLY A 187 5.84 14.37 16.13
C GLY A 187 6.01 15.88 16.27
N ALA A 188 5.13 16.65 15.63
CA ALA A 188 5.05 18.11 15.72
C ALA A 188 3.62 18.63 15.50
N LEU A 189 3.34 19.87 15.88
CA LEU A 189 2.03 20.51 15.68
C LEU A 189 1.64 20.52 14.19
N ALA A 190 0.37 20.25 13.91
CA ALA A 190 -0.14 20.12 12.55
C ALA A 190 0.08 21.38 11.69
N ASP A 191 -0.10 22.56 12.28
CA ASP A 191 0.09 23.86 11.65
C ASP A 191 1.56 24.24 11.39
N SER A 192 2.51 23.50 11.98
CA SER A 192 3.95 23.67 11.70
C SER A 192 4.41 22.97 10.41
N TYR A 193 3.54 22.17 9.78
CA TYR A 193 3.91 21.40 8.60
C TYR A 193 3.81 22.21 7.31
N LEU A 194 4.80 21.97 6.46
CA LEU A 194 4.97 22.45 5.11
C LEU A 194 4.63 21.31 4.15
N PHE A 195 3.79 21.57 3.16
CA PHE A 195 3.21 20.60 2.24
C PHE A 195 3.63 20.90 0.80
N LYS A 196 4.23 19.94 0.10
CA LYS A 196 4.53 20.00 -1.33
C LYS A 196 3.77 18.88 -2.04
N CYS A 197 2.79 19.26 -2.86
CA CYS A 197 1.97 18.32 -3.61
C CYS A 197 2.68 17.90 -4.91
N SER A 198 2.45 16.65 -5.32
CA SER A 198 3.04 16.01 -6.51
C SER A 198 2.43 16.48 -7.84
N SER A 199 1.35 17.27 -7.80
CA SER A 199 0.69 17.73 -9.03
C SER A 199 1.62 18.58 -9.89
N PRO A 200 1.70 18.32 -11.21
CA PRO A 200 2.50 19.11 -12.15
C PRO A 200 1.97 20.54 -12.32
N LEU A 201 0.81 20.89 -11.76
CA LEU A 201 0.21 22.22 -11.84
C LEU A 201 0.86 23.25 -10.90
N HIS A 202 1.61 22.85 -9.87
CA HIS A 202 2.29 23.80 -8.95
C HIS A 202 3.65 23.27 -8.40
N PRO A 203 4.65 23.02 -9.25
CA PRO A 203 5.62 21.94 -9.01
C PRO A 203 6.61 22.06 -7.85
N ASP A 204 6.89 23.23 -7.26
CA ASP A 204 8.14 23.36 -6.47
C ASP A 204 8.08 24.23 -5.22
N LYS A 205 6.89 24.51 -4.68
CA LYS A 205 6.78 25.27 -3.44
C LYS A 205 6.11 24.45 -2.35
N PHE A 206 6.72 24.51 -1.17
CA PHE A 206 6.07 24.10 0.06
C PHE A 206 5.06 25.17 0.46
N LEU A 207 3.87 24.73 0.81
CA LEU A 207 2.74 25.56 1.23
C LEU A 207 2.33 25.15 2.64
N THR A 208 1.73 26.08 3.37
CA THR A 208 1.16 25.83 4.69
C THR A 208 -0.34 25.95 4.62
N PHE A 209 -1.04 25.17 5.43
CA PHE A 209 -2.45 25.44 5.73
C PHE A 209 -2.54 26.50 6.82
N THR A 210 -3.60 27.29 6.82
CA THR A 210 -4.01 28.01 8.04
C THR A 210 -4.59 27.04 9.06
N LYS A 211 -4.64 27.45 10.32
CA LYS A 211 -5.26 26.66 11.39
C LYS A 211 -6.71 26.29 11.05
N ASP A 212 -7.51 27.26 10.62
CA ASP A 212 -8.90 27.05 10.22
C ASP A 212 -9.04 26.09 9.02
N GLU A 213 -8.07 26.08 8.11
CA GLU A 213 -8.08 25.13 6.98
C GLU A 213 -7.80 23.71 7.48
N LEU A 214 -6.84 23.53 8.38
CA LEU A 214 -6.56 22.24 9.01
C LEU A 214 -7.77 21.73 9.79
N GLU A 215 -8.40 22.57 10.62
CA GLU A 215 -9.58 22.18 11.41
C GLU A 215 -10.75 21.69 10.53
N ARG A 216 -10.89 22.19 9.29
CA ARG A 216 -11.91 21.72 8.34
C ARG A 216 -11.59 20.39 7.68
N TYR A 217 -10.31 20.05 7.52
CA TYR A 217 -9.88 18.87 6.76
C TYR A 217 -9.40 17.72 7.64
N LEU A 218 -8.98 18.01 8.86
CA LEU A 218 -8.56 17.00 9.81
C LEU A 218 -9.77 16.21 10.31
N PRO A 219 -9.65 14.87 10.38
CA PRO A 219 -10.72 14.06 10.93
C PRO A 219 -10.92 14.41 12.40
N SER A 220 -12.17 14.54 12.83
CA SER A 220 -12.46 14.69 14.25
C SER A 220 -12.29 13.34 14.95
N LYS A 221 -11.95 13.37 16.24
CA LYS A 221 -11.86 12.14 17.04
C LYS A 221 -13.19 11.39 17.11
N ASP A 222 -14.29 12.12 16.90
CA ASP A 222 -15.66 11.61 16.88
C ASP A 222 -16.03 10.92 15.55
N THR A 223 -15.13 10.89 14.55
CA THR A 223 -15.28 10.06 13.34
C THR A 223 -14.44 8.79 13.44
N GLU A 224 -14.54 8.06 14.56
CA GLU A 224 -14.42 6.60 14.43
C GLU A 224 -15.56 6.20 13.50
N ASN A 225 -15.25 5.68 12.31
CA ASN A 225 -16.24 4.99 11.51
C ASN A 225 -16.56 3.69 12.28
N GLU A 226 -17.28 3.81 13.40
CA GLU A 226 -17.72 2.69 14.20
C GLU A 226 -19.16 2.38 13.82
N ILE A 227 -19.38 1.19 13.27
CA ILE A 227 -20.73 0.68 13.03
C ILE A 227 -21.01 -0.33 14.14
N ASN A 228 -22.07 -0.07 14.90
CA ASN A 228 -22.57 -0.95 15.94
C ASN A 228 -23.84 -1.66 15.41
N ILE A 229 -23.77 -2.98 15.23
CA ILE A 229 -24.89 -3.80 14.77
C ILE A 229 -25.33 -4.71 15.91
N LEU A 230 -26.59 -4.61 16.33
CA LEU A 230 -27.21 -5.56 17.24
C LEU A 230 -27.97 -6.62 16.44
N LEU A 231 -27.62 -7.90 16.63
CA LEU A 231 -28.30 -9.01 15.96
C LEU A 231 -29.33 -9.64 16.89
N LEU A 232 -30.59 -9.59 16.48
CA LEU A 232 -31.74 -10.17 17.16
C LEU A 232 -32.41 -11.21 16.27
N GLY A 233 -32.90 -12.29 16.87
CA GLY A 233 -33.64 -13.33 16.15
C GLY A 233 -33.86 -14.56 17.01
N GLU A 234 -34.81 -15.40 16.62
CA GLU A 234 -35.12 -16.65 17.33
C GLU A 234 -33.89 -17.59 17.41
N THR A 235 -33.96 -18.56 18.31
CA THR A 235 -32.94 -19.61 18.42
C THR A 235 -32.86 -20.42 17.13
N GLY A 236 -31.64 -20.65 16.61
CA GLY A 236 -31.41 -21.50 15.43
C GLY A 236 -31.59 -20.82 14.06
N VAL A 237 -31.92 -19.53 13.98
CA VAL A 237 -32.07 -18.81 12.70
C VAL A 237 -30.76 -18.53 11.96
N GLY A 238 -29.61 -18.88 12.55
CA GLY A 238 -28.29 -18.75 11.91
C GLY A 238 -27.55 -17.43 12.14
N LYS A 239 -27.76 -16.75 13.27
CA LYS A 239 -27.08 -15.48 13.61
C LYS A 239 -25.54 -15.62 13.62
N SER A 240 -25.00 -16.62 14.32
CA SER A 240 -23.55 -16.91 14.35
C SER A 240 -23.00 -17.22 12.96
N THR A 241 -23.76 -17.99 12.16
CA THR A 241 -23.41 -18.29 10.75
C THR A 241 -23.35 -17.02 9.91
N PHE A 242 -24.32 -16.11 10.08
CA PHE A 242 -24.35 -14.83 9.38
C PHE A 242 -23.14 -13.96 9.74
N ILE A 243 -22.75 -13.90 11.01
CA ILE A 243 -21.57 -13.13 11.45
C ILE A 243 -20.31 -13.66 10.75
N ASN A 244 -20.07 -14.97 10.79
CA ASN A 244 -18.93 -15.60 10.13
C ASN A 244 -18.92 -15.33 8.62
N ALA A 245 -20.07 -15.44 7.95
CA ALA A 245 -20.18 -15.16 6.52
C ALA A 245 -19.89 -13.67 6.20
N LEU A 246 -20.44 -12.75 7.01
CA LEU A 246 -20.28 -11.31 6.83
C LEU A 246 -18.81 -10.88 6.96
N ILE A 247 -18.07 -11.44 7.92
CA ILE A 247 -16.64 -11.11 8.11
C ILE A 247 -15.82 -11.54 6.89
N ASN A 248 -16.03 -12.76 6.40
CA ASN A 248 -15.32 -13.26 5.21
C ASN A 248 -15.68 -12.42 3.98
N TYR A 249 -16.95 -12.05 3.82
CA TYR A 249 -17.39 -11.17 2.74
C TYR A 249 -16.73 -9.78 2.79
N LEU A 250 -16.56 -9.21 3.98
CA LEU A 250 -15.96 -7.88 4.15
C LEU A 250 -14.43 -7.89 4.03
N THR A 251 -13.79 -9.05 4.17
CA THR A 251 -12.32 -9.17 4.15
C THR A 251 -11.78 -9.55 2.78
N CYS A 252 -12.51 -10.35 2.01
CA CYS A 252 -12.09 -10.79 0.67
C CYS A 252 -12.69 -9.89 -0.42
N SER A 253 -11.90 -9.56 -1.44
CA SER A 253 -12.34 -8.69 -2.53
C SER A 253 -13.22 -9.40 -3.56
N SER A 254 -13.17 -10.74 -3.61
CA SER A 254 -14.10 -11.58 -4.38
C SER A 254 -14.35 -12.94 -3.72
N LEU A 255 -15.39 -13.63 -4.18
CA LEU A 255 -15.69 -15.00 -3.77
C LEU A 255 -14.57 -15.97 -4.18
N GLU A 256 -13.95 -15.78 -5.36
CA GLU A 256 -12.84 -16.65 -5.80
C GLU A 256 -11.57 -16.48 -4.97
N GLU A 257 -11.39 -15.32 -4.32
CA GLU A 257 -10.33 -15.09 -3.33
C GLU A 257 -10.69 -15.78 -2.01
N ALA A 258 -11.93 -15.60 -1.53
CA ALA A 258 -12.43 -16.24 -0.31
C ALA A 258 -12.37 -17.78 -0.35
N GLU A 259 -12.54 -18.39 -1.52
CA GLU A 259 -12.45 -19.85 -1.72
C GLU A 259 -11.01 -20.40 -1.61
N LYS A 260 -9.99 -19.55 -1.79
CA LYS A 260 -8.57 -19.96 -1.79
C LYS A 260 -7.87 -19.70 -0.46
N GLU A 261 -8.38 -18.75 0.31
CA GLU A 261 -7.86 -18.36 1.62
C GLU A 261 -8.48 -19.19 2.75
N GLU A 262 -7.81 -19.24 3.90
CA GLU A 262 -8.42 -19.82 5.10
C GLU A 262 -9.54 -18.90 5.62
N LEU A 263 -10.74 -19.45 5.83
CA LEU A 263 -11.88 -18.69 6.34
C LEU A 263 -11.56 -18.07 7.70
N LEU A 264 -11.86 -16.78 7.85
CA LEU A 264 -11.86 -16.11 9.15
C LEU A 264 -13.06 -16.59 9.95
N ILE A 265 -12.80 -17.41 10.95
CA ILE A 265 -13.83 -17.98 11.82
C ILE A 265 -13.79 -17.26 13.16
N GLY A 266 -14.72 -16.34 13.37
CA GLY A 266 -14.82 -15.56 14.60
C GLY A 266 -15.72 -16.20 15.66
N ILE A 267 -16.59 -17.12 15.26
CA ILE A 267 -17.58 -17.78 16.12
C ILE A 267 -17.61 -19.27 15.75
N PHE A 268 -17.67 -20.15 16.74
CA PHE A 268 -17.96 -21.56 16.46
C PHE A 268 -19.31 -21.64 15.75
N THR A 269 -19.48 -22.57 14.81
CA THR A 269 -20.75 -22.76 14.13
C THR A 269 -20.86 -24.22 13.71
N GLN A 270 -22.00 -24.82 14.01
CA GLN A 270 -22.34 -26.18 13.59
C GLN A 270 -23.70 -26.19 12.91
N PHE A 271 -23.78 -26.80 11.74
CA PHE A 271 -25.05 -27.04 11.04
C PHE A 271 -24.98 -28.31 10.21
N THR A 272 -26.16 -28.84 9.88
CA THR A 272 -26.29 -30.05 9.06
C THR A 272 -26.66 -29.66 7.64
N LEU A 273 -25.93 -30.18 6.66
CA LEU A 273 -26.28 -30.10 5.24
C LEU A 273 -26.60 -31.48 4.72
N THR A 274 -27.56 -31.57 3.82
CA THR A 274 -27.82 -32.78 3.05
C THR A 274 -27.06 -32.67 1.74
N ASP A 275 -26.20 -33.64 1.43
CA ASP A 275 -25.48 -33.69 0.16
C ASP A 275 -26.35 -34.20 -1.00
N ASP A 276 -25.81 -34.17 -2.22
CA ASP A 276 -26.51 -34.63 -3.43
C ASP A 276 -26.92 -36.11 -3.39
N ASN A 277 -26.36 -36.89 -2.47
CA ASN A 277 -26.69 -38.30 -2.24
C ASN A 277 -27.71 -38.49 -1.10
N TYR A 278 -28.37 -37.41 -0.67
CA TYR A 278 -29.31 -37.40 0.46
C TYR A 278 -28.68 -37.81 1.80
N MET A 279 -27.34 -37.71 1.92
CA MET A 279 -26.65 -37.99 3.16
C MET A 279 -26.46 -36.72 3.97
N GLU A 280 -26.88 -36.76 5.23
CA GLU A 280 -26.63 -35.68 6.18
C GLU A 280 -25.14 -35.61 6.53
N ARG A 281 -24.57 -34.41 6.41
CA ARG A 281 -23.21 -34.07 6.80
C ARG A 281 -23.26 -32.96 7.82
N ILE A 282 -22.59 -33.19 8.95
CA ILE A 282 -22.43 -32.18 9.99
C ILE A 282 -21.18 -31.37 9.66
N ILE A 283 -21.38 -30.08 9.40
CA ILE A 283 -20.30 -29.12 9.20
C ILE A 283 -20.00 -28.48 10.55
N LYS A 284 -18.73 -28.48 10.94
CA LYS A 284 -18.23 -27.84 12.18
C LYS A 284 -17.12 -26.88 11.83
N ILE A 285 -17.25 -25.64 12.28
CA ILE A 285 -16.36 -24.54 11.92
C ILE A 285 -15.99 -23.79 13.20
N GLY A 286 -14.69 -23.68 13.52
CA GLY A 286 -14.16 -22.99 14.72
C GLY A 286 -13.87 -23.91 15.92
N ASN A 287 -13.33 -23.34 16.99
CA ASN A 287 -13.09 -23.99 18.29
C ASN A 287 -13.23 -22.95 19.42
N GLU A 288 -14.33 -22.95 20.19
CA GLU A 288 -14.47 -22.14 21.41
C GLU A 288 -15.44 -22.74 22.44
N ASP A 289 -15.19 -22.45 23.73
CA ASP A 289 -15.87 -23.00 24.92
C ASP A 289 -17.22 -22.33 25.27
N ASN A 290 -17.65 -21.31 24.51
CA ASN A 290 -18.81 -20.46 24.82
C ASN A 290 -20.08 -20.79 24.00
N GLU A 291 -20.09 -21.89 23.23
CA GLU A 291 -21.27 -22.34 22.48
C GLU A 291 -21.84 -23.66 23.01
N SER A 292 -23.16 -23.73 23.15
CA SER A 292 -23.83 -25.00 23.48
C SER A 292 -24.17 -25.80 22.23
N ILE A 293 -23.74 -27.07 22.21
CA ILE A 293 -23.95 -28.01 21.08
C ILE A 293 -25.32 -28.71 21.18
N ILE A 294 -26.17 -28.32 22.14
CA ILE A 294 -27.45 -28.98 22.42
C ILE A 294 -28.53 -28.46 21.47
N VAL A 295 -29.11 -29.37 20.69
CA VAL A 295 -30.23 -29.08 19.78
C VAL A 295 -31.42 -28.55 20.59
N GLY A 296 -31.89 -27.33 20.26
CA GLY A 296 -33.02 -26.67 20.92
C GLY A 296 -32.68 -25.65 22.00
N GLN A 297 -31.39 -25.41 22.27
CA GLN A 297 -30.90 -24.25 23.04
C GLN A 297 -30.17 -23.28 22.10
N SER A 298 -30.16 -21.98 22.41
CA SER A 298 -29.29 -21.05 21.67
C SER A 298 -27.83 -21.43 21.82
N SER A 299 -27.18 -21.55 20.66
CA SER A 299 -25.75 -21.69 20.53
C SER A 299 -25.03 -20.58 21.31
N THR A 300 -25.52 -19.34 21.24
CA THR A 300 -24.99 -18.19 22.00
C THR A 300 -25.66 -18.09 23.37
N GLN A 301 -24.89 -18.24 24.46
CA GLN A 301 -25.41 -18.28 25.84
C GLN A 301 -25.52 -16.89 26.51
N TYR A 302 -24.69 -15.92 26.09
CA TYR A 302 -24.68 -14.55 26.59
C TYR A 302 -24.45 -13.57 25.44
N ALA A 303 -24.94 -12.33 25.58
CA ALA A 303 -24.66 -11.30 24.59
C ALA A 303 -23.15 -11.06 24.49
N LYS A 304 -22.57 -11.21 23.28
CA LYS A 304 -21.13 -11.08 23.02
C LYS A 304 -20.91 -10.03 21.93
N ALA A 305 -20.04 -9.07 22.21
CA ALA A 305 -19.61 -8.10 21.21
C ALA A 305 -18.38 -8.64 20.46
N HIS A 306 -18.54 -8.88 19.16
CA HIS A 306 -17.47 -9.20 18.23
C HIS A 306 -17.01 -7.91 17.56
N VAL A 307 -15.72 -7.57 17.71
CA VAL A 307 -15.14 -6.34 17.16
C VAL A 307 -14.19 -6.70 16.03
N PHE A 308 -14.48 -6.20 14.84
CA PHE A 308 -13.67 -6.37 13.63
C PHE A 308 -13.12 -5.02 13.19
N HIS A 309 -11.86 -5.02 12.76
CA HIS A 309 -11.20 -3.84 12.22
C HIS A 309 -11.02 -4.07 10.72
N ILE A 310 -11.75 -3.32 9.90
CA ILE A 310 -11.75 -3.43 8.43
C ILE A 310 -11.33 -2.07 7.89
N ASP A 311 -10.09 -1.96 7.41
CA ASP A 311 -9.49 -0.69 6.98
C ASP A 311 -9.62 0.43 8.03
N ASP A 312 -10.42 1.47 7.76
CA ASP A 312 -10.71 2.60 8.64
C ASP A 312 -12.05 2.47 9.40
N LEU A 313 -12.76 1.33 9.23
CA LEU A 313 -14.01 0.99 9.88
C LEU A 313 -13.78 0.05 11.08
N THR A 314 -14.34 0.41 12.24
CA THR A 314 -14.51 -0.51 13.37
C THR A 314 -15.93 -1.06 13.35
N LEU A 315 -16.10 -2.35 13.04
CA LEU A 315 -17.40 -3.00 13.05
C LEU A 315 -17.58 -3.76 14.36
N ARG A 316 -18.53 -3.31 15.20
CA ARG A 316 -18.94 -4.01 16.40
C ARG A 316 -20.27 -4.71 16.16
N ILE A 317 -20.25 -6.03 16.18
CA ILE A 317 -21.46 -6.85 16.12
C ILE A 317 -21.77 -7.39 17.50
N ILE A 318 -22.91 -7.01 18.06
CA ILE A 318 -23.41 -7.50 19.33
C ILE A 318 -24.32 -8.69 19.01
N ASP A 319 -23.78 -9.90 19.16
CA ASP A 319 -24.55 -11.14 19.07
C ASP A 319 -25.34 -11.35 20.36
N THR A 320 -26.58 -11.82 20.24
CA THR A 320 -27.48 -12.03 21.39
C THR A 320 -28.06 -13.45 21.38
N PRO A 321 -28.39 -14.01 22.56
CA PRO A 321 -29.12 -15.27 22.64
C PRO A 321 -30.43 -15.24 21.84
N GLY A 322 -30.90 -16.41 21.44
CA GLY A 322 -32.12 -16.50 20.65
C GLY A 322 -33.37 -16.09 21.44
N ILE A 323 -34.25 -15.34 20.76
CA ILE A 323 -35.58 -15.04 21.31
C ILE A 323 -36.33 -16.38 21.42
N GLY A 324 -36.72 -16.77 22.64
CA GLY A 324 -37.36 -18.06 22.93
C GLY A 324 -36.56 -19.01 23.82
N ASP A 325 -35.33 -18.67 24.21
CA ASP A 325 -34.56 -19.46 25.17
C ASP A 325 -35.16 -19.40 26.58
N THR A 326 -35.49 -20.57 27.12
CA THR A 326 -36.04 -20.73 28.48
C THR A 326 -34.99 -20.58 29.58
N VAL A 327 -33.70 -20.43 29.24
CA VAL A 327 -32.60 -20.30 30.21
C VAL A 327 -32.51 -18.88 30.79
N LEU A 328 -32.83 -17.84 30.01
CA LEU A 328 -32.86 -16.45 30.48
C LEU A 328 -33.95 -16.18 31.52
N LEU A 329 -35.09 -16.88 31.41
CA LEU A 329 -36.18 -16.82 32.40
C LEU A 329 -35.73 -17.26 33.80
N PHE A 330 -34.76 -18.18 33.92
CA PHE A 330 -34.25 -18.63 35.22
C PHE A 330 -33.17 -17.71 35.82
N GLN A 331 -32.45 -16.95 34.99
CA GLN A 331 -31.43 -16.00 35.48
C GLN A 331 -32.07 -14.69 35.98
N ASP A 332 -33.11 -14.18 35.31
CA ASP A 332 -33.85 -13.01 35.76
C ASP A 332 -34.61 -13.24 37.08
N LEU A 333 -35.09 -14.46 37.32
CA LEU A 333 -35.76 -14.84 38.58
C LEU A 333 -34.82 -14.87 39.79
N ASN A 334 -33.50 -15.04 39.59
CA ASN A 334 -32.54 -14.99 40.69
C ASN A 334 -32.11 -13.56 41.03
N LEU A 335 -32.14 -12.63 40.07
CA LEU A 335 -31.91 -11.20 40.31
C LEU A 335 -33.04 -10.56 41.15
N LEU A 336 -34.27 -11.05 41.02
CA LEU A 336 -35.43 -10.60 41.80
C LEU A 336 -35.53 -11.19 43.21
N LYS A 337 -34.69 -12.16 43.58
CA LYS A 337 -34.63 -12.73 44.96
C LYS A 337 -33.62 -12.01 45.88
N LEU A 338 -32.93 -11.00 45.37
CA LEU A 338 -31.98 -10.16 46.12
C LEU A 338 -32.54 -8.77 46.47
N TYR A 339 -33.86 -8.57 46.38
CA TYR A 339 -34.58 -7.41 46.89
C TYR A 339 -35.64 -7.81 47.90
#